data_AF-A0A9E2LNQ8-F1
#
_entry.id   AF-A0A9E2LNQ8-F1
#
_cell.length_a   1.000
_cell.length_b   1.000
_cell.length_c   1.000
_cell.angle_alpha   90.00
_cell.angle_beta   90.00
_cell.angle_gamma   90.00
#
_symmetry.space_group_name_H-M   'P 1'
#
loop_
_entity.id
_entity.type
_entity.pdbx_description
1 polymer ?
#
loop_
_entity_poly.entity_id
_entity_poly.type
_entity_poly.pdbx_seq_one_letter_code
_entity_poly.pdbx_strand_id
1 'polypeptide(L)' 'DSVRDIMCARNAGCGHSILVKTGNGVDAEKILAQKKIFPDHVAEDILDAAKWIVTNKSK' A
#
# COMPACT_ATOMS: atom_id res chain seq x y z
N ASP A 1 -2.46 5.06 -4.21
CA ASP A 1 -3.65 5.45 -3.42
C ASP A 1 -4.94 4.85 -4.00
N SER A 2 -4.87 4.20 -5.16
CA SER A 2 -5.95 3.41 -5.73
C SER A 2 -5.71 1.91 -5.56
N VAL A 3 -6.80 1.14 -5.49
CA VAL A 3 -6.78 -0.34 -5.55
C VAL A 3 -6.05 -0.84 -6.80
N ARG A 4 -6.14 -0.08 -7.91
CA ARG A 4 -5.42 -0.39 -9.15
C ARG A 4 -3.91 -0.37 -8.97
N ASP A 5 -3.36 0.56 -8.20
CA ASP A 5 -1.92 0.67 -7.99
C ASP A 5 -1.40 -0.56 -7.23
N ILE A 6 -2.14 -1.00 -6.22
CA ILE A 6 -1.79 -2.18 -5.40
C ILE A 6 -1.90 -3.46 -6.21
N MET A 7 -2.96 -3.60 -7.02
CA MET A 7 -3.09 -4.73 -7.92
C MET A 7 -1.99 -4.74 -8.99
N CYS A 8 -1.63 -3.58 -9.55
CA CYS A 8 -0.59 -3.46 -10.55
C CYS A 8 0.80 -3.80 -9.97
N ALA A 9 1.13 -3.27 -8.79
CA ALA A 9 2.37 -3.61 -8.08
C ALA A 9 2.48 -5.11 -7.81
N ARG A 10 1.39 -5.74 -7.33
CA ARG A 10 1.36 -7.19 -7.10
C ARG A 10 1.53 -7.99 -8.40
N ASN A 11 0.89 -7.55 -9.48
CA ASN A 11 0.94 -8.25 -10.76
C ASN A 11 2.27 -8.05 -11.51
N ALA A 12 2.95 -6.93 -11.25
CA ALA A 12 4.30 -6.65 -11.74
C ALA A 12 5.40 -7.40 -10.96
N GLY A 13 5.04 -8.12 -9.89
CA GLY A 13 6.02 -8.78 -9.02
C GLY A 13 6.81 -7.81 -8.16
N CYS A 14 6.30 -6.60 -7.91
CA CYS A 14 6.91 -5.69 -6.96
C CYS A 14 6.89 -6.36 -5.58
N GLY A 15 8.07 -6.54 -4.97
CA GLY A 15 8.22 -7.32 -3.73
C GLY A 15 7.50 -6.72 -2.51
N HIS A 16 7.08 -5.46 -2.55
CA HIS A 16 6.32 -4.81 -1.48
C HIS A 16 5.30 -3.82 -2.05
N SER A 17 4.11 -3.78 -1.45
CA SER A 17 2.99 -2.91 -1.76
C SER A 17 2.58 -2.12 -0.51
N ILE A 18 2.51 -0.78 -0.63
CA ILE A 18 2.16 0.10 0.48
C ILE A 18 0.90 0.88 0.11
N LEU A 19 -0.10 0.83 0.97
CA LEU A 19 -1.30 1.66 0.86
C LEU A 19 -1.15 2.88 1.76
N VAL A 20 -1.18 4.08 1.19
CA VAL A 20 -1.32 5.32 1.97
C VAL A 20 -2.80 5.63 2.15
N LYS A 21 -3.22 5.98 3.37
CA LYS A 21 -4.61 6.32 3.69
C LYS A 21 -5.01 7.73 3.24
N THR A 22 -4.05 8.62 3.02
CA THR A 22 -4.31 9.95 2.44
C THR A 22 -4.98 9.88 1.07
N GLY A 23 -5.94 10.77 0.80
CA GLY A 23 -6.68 10.81 -0.47
C GLY A 23 -7.76 9.73 -0.56
N ASN A 24 -7.74 8.92 -1.62
CA ASN A 24 -8.67 7.80 -1.83
C ASN A 24 -8.26 6.51 -1.09
N GLY A 25 -7.20 6.57 -0.28
CA GLY A 25 -6.64 5.43 0.43
C GLY A 25 -7.60 4.75 1.39
N VAL A 26 -8.46 5.53 2.06
CA VAL A 26 -9.48 5.00 3.00
C VAL A 26 -10.53 4.14 2.28
N ASP A 27 -10.97 4.56 1.09
CA ASP A 27 -11.92 3.78 0.29
C ASP A 27 -11.23 2.58 -0.36
N ALA A 28 -9.98 2.75 -0.79
CA ALA A 28 -9.15 1.65 -1.27
C ALA A 28 -8.96 0.57 -0.20
N GLU A 29 -8.71 0.93 1.06
CA GLU A 29 -8.59 0.00 2.19
C GLU A 29 -9.85 -0.85 2.36
N LYS A 30 -11.03 -0.20 2.32
CA LYS A 30 -12.32 -0.91 2.41
C LYS A 30 -12.53 -1.88 1.25
N ILE A 31 -12.23 -1.46 0.02
CA ILE A 31 -12.37 -2.31 -1.18
C ILE A 31 -11.37 -3.48 -1.14
N LEU A 32 -10.15 -3.23 -0.68
CA LEU A 32 -9.11 -4.24 -0.51
C LEU A 32 -9.48 -5.27 0.55
N ALA A 33 -10.01 -4.82 1.69
CA ALA A 33 -10.53 -5.68 2.74
C ALA A 33 -11.69 -6.57 2.24
N GLN A 34 -12.63 -6.01 1.48
CA GLN A 34 -13.71 -6.79 0.84
C GLN A 34 -13.18 -7.81 -0.16
N LYS A 35 -12.14 -7.47 -0.90
CA LYS A 35 -11.47 -8.37 -1.87
C LYS A 35 -10.49 -9.36 -1.21
N LYS A 36 -10.31 -9.30 0.12
CA LYS A 36 -9.30 -10.07 0.88
C LYS A 36 -7.88 -9.88 0.34
N ILE A 37 -7.59 -8.70 -0.19
CA ILE A 37 -6.26 -8.31 -0.67
C ILE A 37 -5.67 -7.42 0.40
N PHE A 38 -4.57 -7.85 1.01
CA PHE A 38 -3.87 -7.09 2.03
C PHE A 38 -2.55 -6.57 1.44
N PRO A 39 -2.32 -5.24 1.43
CA PRO A 39 -1.00 -4.70 1.12
C PRO A 39 -0.02 -5.05 2.25
N ASP A 40 1.29 -5.01 1.95
CA ASP A 40 2.34 -5.35 2.90
C ASP A 40 2.44 -4.33 4.04
N HIS A 41 2.06 -3.08 3.77
CA HIS A 41 1.95 -2.04 4.78
C HIS A 41 0.82 -1.06 4.47
N VAL A 42 0.17 -0.57 5.52
CA VAL A 42 -0.81 0.51 5.44
C VAL A 42 -0.27 1.69 6.22
N ALA A 43 0.11 2.74 5.51
CA ALA A 43 0.67 3.96 6.06
C ALA A 43 -0.43 5.04 6.16
N GLU A 44 -0.36 5.90 7.18
CA GLU A 44 -1.35 6.97 7.33
C GLU A 44 -1.17 8.05 6.26
N ASP A 45 0.07 8.39 5.92
CA ASP A 45 0.42 9.39 4.92
C ASP A 45 1.66 9.01 4.10
N ILE A 46 2.03 9.85 3.12
CA ILE A 46 3.20 9.66 2.26
C ILE A 46 4.51 9.64 3.07
N LEU A 47 4.61 10.44 4.15
CA LEU A 47 5.81 10.51 4.97
C LEU A 47 6.02 9.21 5.74
N ASP A 48 4.95 8.63 6.26
CA ASP A 48 4.92 7.34 6.95
C ASP A 48 5.27 6.19 5.99
N ALA A 49 4.72 6.21 4.77
CA ALA A 49 5.10 5.27 3.72
C ALA A 49 6.59 5.38 3.36
N ALA A 50 7.11 6.60 3.22
CA ALA A 50 8.53 6.82 2.92
C ALA A 50 9.45 6.33 4.05
N LYS A 51 9.09 6.60 5.31
CA LYS A 51 9.80 6.07 6.49
C LYS A 51 9.86 4.55 6.46
N TRP A 52 8.73 3.91 6.22
CA TRP A 52 8.67 2.45 6.13
C TRP A 52 9.58 1.90 5.03
N ILE A 53 9.58 2.49 3.83
CA ILE A 53 10.46 2.06 2.73
C ILE A 53 11.94 2.12 3.14
N VAL A 54 12.36 3.23 3.76
CA VAL A 54 13.76 3.44 4.17
C VAL A 54 14.17 2.47 5.27
N THR A 55 13.28 2.22 6.25
CA THR A 55 13.52 1.26 7.33
C THR A 55 13.53 -0.18 6.81
N ASN A 56 12.65 -0.53 5.88
CA ASN A 56 12.46 -1.91 5.42
C ASN A 56 13.47 -2.33 4.34
N LYS A 57 14.10 -1.38 3.62
CA LYS A 57 15.22 -1.68 2.70
C LYS A 57 16.58 -1.88 3.38
N SER A 58 16.68 -1.65 4.69
CA SER A 58 17.93 -1.76 5.45
C SER A 58 18.13 -3.14 6.11
N LYS A 59 17.44 -4.19 5.66
CA LYS A 59 17.63 -5.57 6.11
C LYS A 59 17.93 -6.51 4.95
#